data_AF-A0A3B0EXF6-F1
#
_entry.id   AF-A0A3B0EXF6-F1
#
_cell.length_a   1.000
_cell.length_b   1.000
_cell.length_c   1.000
_cell.angle_alpha   90.00
_cell.angle_beta   90.00
_cell.angle_gamma   90.00
#
_symmetry.space_group_name_H-M   'P 1'
#
loop_
_entity.id
_entity.type
_entity.pdbx_description
1 polymer ?
#
loop_
_entity_poly.entity_id
_entity_poly.type
_entity_poly.pdbx_seq_one_letter_code
_entity_poly.pdbx_strand_id
1 'polypeptide(L)'
;MTAHGITAGTLHVAVLDGSYFTPPKPTMLLDAAVRELGRCRMVSVQEISVPELGPGFTGARARDELSAEALAAVEHIERADVVLAGSTCLQGSYTGLFKHFLDFEDGGALVGTPVLLVAGVELQWNG
;
A
#
# COMPACT_ATOMS: atom_id res chain seq x y z
N MET A 1 3.71 -24.75 -6.31
CA MET A 1 2.53 -24.07 -5.74
C MET A 1 2.34 -24.58 -4.32
N THR A 2 3.01 -23.96 -3.36
CA THR A 2 2.78 -24.19 -1.92
C THR A 2 1.97 -23.01 -1.41
N ALA A 3 0.75 -23.28 -0.96
CA ALA A 3 -0.09 -22.28 -0.30
C ALA A 3 0.68 -21.75 0.92
N HIS A 4 0.87 -20.43 0.99
CA HIS A 4 1.43 -19.79 2.17
C HIS A 4 0.40 -19.94 3.29
N GLY A 5 0.56 -20.99 4.09
CA GLY A 5 -0.30 -21.25 5.23
C GLY A 5 -0.08 -20.15 6.25
N ILE A 6 -1.07 -19.27 6.43
CA ILE A 6 -1.07 -18.26 7.48
C ILE A 6 -0.93 -19.01 8.82
N THR A 7 0.29 -19.04 9.35
CA THR A 7 0.64 -19.84 10.54
C THR A 7 0.14 -19.12 11.79
N ALA A 8 0.06 -19.80 12.94
CA ALA A 8 -0.49 -19.28 14.21
C ALA A 8 0.31 -18.14 14.89
N GLY A 9 1.18 -17.43 14.16
CA GLY A 9 2.01 -16.32 14.65
C GLY A 9 1.37 -14.94 14.45
N THR A 10 2.12 -13.89 14.79
CA THR A 10 1.79 -12.50 14.44
C THR A 10 1.67 -12.37 12.92
N LEU A 11 0.60 -11.75 12.44
CA LEU A 11 0.39 -11.46 11.03
C LEU A 11 1.07 -10.14 10.66
N HIS A 12 2.02 -10.17 9.73
CA HIS A 12 2.69 -8.97 9.23
C HIS A 12 1.84 -8.31 8.13
N VAL A 13 1.28 -7.15 8.43
CA VAL A 13 0.38 -6.40 7.55
C VAL A 13 1.11 -5.17 7.05
N ALA A 14 1.26 -5.05 5.73
CA ALA A 14 1.76 -3.84 5.11
C ALA A 14 0.60 -3.00 4.57
N VAL A 15 0.59 -1.72 4.93
CA VAL A 15 -0.40 -0.74 4.46
C VAL A 15 0.29 0.20 3.49
N LEU A 16 -0.20 0.29 2.26
CA LEU A 16 0.26 1.24 1.24
C LEU A 16 -0.80 2.32 1.03
N ASP A 17 -0.59 3.50 1.60
CA ASP A 17 -1.49 4.63 1.47
C ASP A 17 -1.01 5.61 0.38
N GLY A 18 -1.66 5.54 -0.79
CA GLY A 18 -1.50 6.44 -1.92
C GLY A 18 -2.46 7.63 -1.90
N SER A 19 -3.15 7.87 -0.80
CA SER A 19 -4.14 8.94 -0.71
C SER A 19 -3.49 10.32 -0.76
N TYR A 20 -4.15 11.22 -1.48
CA TYR A 20 -3.79 12.62 -1.56
C TYR A 20 -5.03 13.43 -1.15
N PHE A 21 -4.82 14.58 -0.49
CA PHE A 21 -5.84 15.51 0.05
C PHE A 21 -6.49 15.15 1.39
N THR A 22 -6.89 16.17 2.14
CA THR A 22 -7.50 16.04 3.48
C THR A 22 -9.00 16.39 3.45
N PRO A 23 -9.89 15.54 4.01
CA PRO A 23 -9.61 14.23 4.62
C PRO A 23 -9.60 13.08 3.58
N PRO A 24 -8.59 12.20 3.58
CA PRO A 24 -8.54 11.10 2.62
C PRO A 24 -9.47 9.95 3.04
N LYS A 25 -10.53 9.73 2.27
CA LYS A 25 -11.45 8.58 2.45
C LYS A 25 -10.77 7.20 2.37
N PRO A 26 -9.76 6.94 1.50
CA PRO A 26 -9.13 5.63 1.44
C PRO A 26 -8.34 5.31 2.72
N THR A 27 -7.63 6.27 3.31
CA THR A 27 -6.93 6.11 4.60
C THR A 27 -7.88 5.61 5.69
N MET A 28 -9.08 6.18 5.79
CA MET A 28 -10.09 5.72 6.77
C MET A 28 -10.54 4.27 6.55
N LEU A 29 -10.60 3.81 5.30
CA LEU A 29 -10.94 2.42 4.99
C LEU A 29 -9.78 1.46 5.30
N LEU A 30 -8.54 1.88 5.03
CA LEU A 30 -7.34 1.15 5.43
C LEU A 30 -7.27 0.98 6.95
N ASP A 31 -7.48 2.06 7.70
CA ASP A 31 -7.56 2.04 9.16
C ASP A 31 -8.63 1.06 9.68
N ALA A 32 -9.82 1.09 9.07
CA ALA A 32 -10.91 0.18 9.43
C ALA A 32 -10.52 -1.28 9.15
N ALA A 33 -9.88 -1.56 8.01
CA ALA A 33 -9.43 -2.90 7.66
C ALA A 33 -8.36 -3.42 8.64
N VAL A 34 -7.37 -2.59 8.99
CA VAL A 34 -6.35 -2.93 10.01
C VAL A 34 -7.01 -3.25 11.34
N ARG A 35 -7.96 -2.42 11.78
CA ARG A 35 -8.69 -2.65 13.04
C ARG A 35 -9.43 -3.98 13.04
N GLU A 36 -10.17 -4.29 11.97
CA GLU A 36 -10.91 -5.55 11.89
C GLU A 36 -10.00 -6.78 11.81
N LEU A 37 -8.86 -6.70 11.12
CA LEU A 37 -7.84 -7.76 11.16
C LEU A 37 -7.29 -7.97 12.57
N GLY A 38 -7.00 -6.89 13.29
CA GLY A 38 -6.51 -6.93 14.67
C GLY A 38 -7.51 -7.53 15.67
N ARG A 39 -8.81 -7.54 15.35
CA ARG A 39 -9.82 -8.25 16.14
C ARG A 39 -9.80 -9.76 15.94
N CYS A 40 -9.31 -10.20 14.78
CA CYS A 40 -9.28 -11.61 14.41
C CYS A 40 -7.96 -12.27 14.86
N ARG A 41 -6.83 -11.55 14.78
CA ARG A 41 -5.48 -12.05 15.09
C ARG A 41 -4.56 -10.93 15.59
N MET A 42 -3.46 -11.32 16.21
CA MET A 42 -2.36 -10.40 16.51
C MET A 42 -1.73 -9.94 15.20
N VAL A 43 -1.69 -8.63 14.97
CA VAL A 43 -1.14 -8.00 13.77
C VAL A 43 0.08 -7.14 14.12
N SER A 44 1.10 -7.18 13.27
CA SER A 44 2.17 -6.19 13.25
C SER A 44 2.02 -5.39 11.97
N VAL A 45 1.73 -4.10 12.11
CA VAL A 45 1.40 -3.24 10.97
C VAL A 45 2.59 -2.34 10.66
N GLN A 46 2.93 -2.22 9.39
CA GLN A 46 3.79 -1.15 8.89
C GLN A 46 3.04 -0.38 7.82
N GLU A 47 3.00 0.93 7.96
CA GLU A 47 2.28 1.82 7.06
C GLU A 47 3.28 2.63 6.24
N ILE A 48 2.97 2.76 4.95
CA ILE A 48 3.76 3.46 3.96
C ILE A 48 2.86 4.52 3.33
N SER A 49 3.08 5.78 3.72
CA SER A 49 2.48 6.94 3.07
C SER A 49 3.28 7.26 1.82
N VAL A 50 2.72 6.96 0.65
CA VAL A 50 3.38 7.16 -0.65
C VAL A 50 3.75 8.65 -0.89
N PRO A 51 2.91 9.64 -0.55
CA PRO A 51 3.28 11.05 -0.67
C PRO A 51 4.49 11.48 0.18
N GLU A 52 4.81 10.72 1.23
CA GLU A 52 5.87 11.05 2.20
C GLU A 52 7.23 10.44 1.86
N LEU A 53 7.31 9.53 0.88
CA LEU A 53 8.56 8.87 0.46
C LEU A 53 9.60 9.82 -0.17
N GLY A 54 9.19 11.04 -0.52
CA GLY A 54 10.09 12.14 -0.86
C GLY A 54 10.89 11.98 -2.18
N PRO A 55 11.92 12.82 -2.39
CA PRO A 55 12.65 12.93 -3.66
C PRO A 55 13.38 11.66 -4.11
N GLY A 56 13.86 10.85 -3.16
CA GLY A 56 14.55 9.58 -3.43
C GLY A 56 13.63 8.51 -4.02
N PHE A 57 12.33 8.73 -3.97
CA PHE A 57 11.30 7.92 -4.61
C PHE A 57 10.76 8.60 -5.87
N THR A 58 10.36 9.87 -5.78
CA THR A 58 9.73 10.59 -6.91
C THR A 58 10.67 10.82 -8.10
N GLY A 59 11.98 10.90 -7.84
CA GLY A 59 13.00 11.09 -8.89
C GLY A 59 13.53 9.79 -9.51
N ALA A 60 13.33 8.65 -8.86
CA ALA A 60 13.83 7.36 -9.32
C ALA A 60 13.03 6.84 -10.51
N ARG A 61 13.71 6.25 -11.49
CA ARG A 61 13.11 5.62 -12.68
C ARG A 61 13.28 4.10 -12.68
N ALA A 62 14.24 3.61 -11.91
CA ALA A 62 14.53 2.21 -11.74
C ALA A 62 14.78 1.91 -10.26
N ARG A 63 14.62 0.64 -9.88
CA ARG A 63 14.67 0.19 -8.49
C ARG A 63 16.03 0.46 -7.83
N ASP A 64 17.12 0.40 -8.58
CA ASP A 64 18.48 0.68 -8.13
C ASP A 64 18.79 2.16 -7.93
N GLU A 65 17.91 3.06 -8.39
CA GLU A 65 17.98 4.50 -8.16
C GLU A 65 17.23 4.95 -6.89
N LEU A 66 16.48 4.04 -6.25
CA LEU A 66 15.73 4.35 -5.03
C LEU A 66 16.68 4.70 -3.88
N SER A 67 16.28 5.67 -3.05
CA SER A 67 16.91 5.84 -1.75
C SER A 67 16.74 4.58 -0.91
N ALA A 68 17.62 4.36 0.06
CA ALA A 68 17.53 3.20 0.96
C ALA A 68 16.17 3.13 1.68
N GLU A 69 15.58 4.28 2.01
CA GLU A 69 14.25 4.39 2.63
C GLU A 69 13.13 3.96 1.67
N ALA A 70 13.16 4.45 0.42
CA ALA A 70 12.15 4.10 -0.57
C ALA A 70 12.23 2.62 -0.99
N LEU A 71 13.45 2.09 -1.13
CA LEU A 71 13.68 0.68 -1.39
C LEU A 71 13.15 -0.18 -0.23
N ALA A 72 13.42 0.20 1.02
CA ALA A 72 12.92 -0.51 2.20
C ALA A 72 11.38 -0.53 2.27
N ALA A 73 10.71 0.53 1.81
CA ALA A 73 9.25 0.57 1.73
C ALA A 73 8.70 -0.45 0.72
N VAL A 74 9.27 -0.50 -0.50
CA VAL A 74 8.91 -1.51 -1.52
C VAL A 74 9.14 -2.92 -0.97
N GLU A 75 10.34 -3.15 -0.45
CA GLU A 75 10.76 -4.41 0.13
C GLU A 75 9.90 -4.88 1.32
N HIS A 76 9.29 -3.95 2.05
CA HIS A 76 8.37 -4.28 3.13
C HIS A 76 7.03 -4.78 2.59
N ILE A 77 6.49 -4.13 1.56
CA ILE A 77 5.25 -4.56 0.88
C ILE A 77 5.40 -5.98 0.31
N GLU A 78 6.54 -6.25 -0.32
CA GLU A 78 6.83 -7.54 -0.95
C GLU A 78 6.94 -8.71 0.04
N ARG A 79 7.31 -8.43 1.30
CA ARG A 79 7.52 -9.47 2.34
C ARG A 79 6.34 -9.62 3.29
N ALA A 80 5.26 -8.86 3.09
CA ALA A 80 4.10 -8.88 3.98
C ALA A 80 3.28 -10.17 3.83
N ASP A 81 2.66 -10.61 4.92
CA ASP A 81 1.68 -11.72 4.88
C ASP A 81 0.36 -11.27 4.25
N VAL A 82 0.01 -9.99 4.42
CA VAL A 82 -1.18 -9.34 3.87
C VAL A 82 -0.83 -7.91 3.48
N VAL A 83 -1.29 -7.47 2.31
CA VAL A 83 -1.16 -6.09 1.84
C VAL A 83 -2.52 -5.41 1.82
N LEU A 84 -2.63 -4.25 2.45
CA LEU A 84 -3.77 -3.36 2.35
C LEU A 84 -3.32 -2.12 1.58
N ALA A 85 -3.83 -1.91 0.37
CA ALA A 85 -3.37 -0.82 -0.49
C ALA A 85 -4.54 0.09 -0.88
N GLY A 86 -4.34 1.40 -0.73
CA GLY A 86 -5.37 2.41 -0.96
C GLY A 86 -4.88 3.56 -1.81
N SER A 87 -5.75 4.13 -2.64
CA SER A 87 -5.46 5.36 -3.38
C SER A 87 -6.71 6.23 -3.53
N THR A 88 -6.52 7.55 -3.53
CA THR A 88 -7.54 8.46 -4.07
C THR A 88 -7.66 8.22 -5.57
N CYS A 89 -8.88 8.23 -6.10
CA CYS A 89 -9.15 8.17 -7.53
C CYS A 89 -9.10 9.57 -8.15
N LEU A 90 -8.18 9.80 -9.09
CA LEU A 90 -8.09 11.01 -9.90
C LEU A 90 -8.38 10.64 -11.36
N GLN A 91 -9.34 11.33 -11.99
CA GLN A 91 -9.73 11.10 -13.38
C GLN A 91 -10.08 9.62 -13.71
N GLY A 92 -10.69 8.92 -12.75
CA GLY A 92 -11.11 7.52 -12.93
C GLY A 92 -10.00 6.47 -12.73
N SER A 93 -8.81 6.86 -12.27
CA SER A 93 -7.71 5.94 -11.94
C SER A 93 -7.07 6.29 -10.60
N TYR A 94 -6.20 5.41 -10.09
CA TYR A 94 -5.33 5.70 -8.95
C TYR A 94 -4.35 6.84 -9.25
N THR A 95 -3.74 7.41 -8.21
CA THR A 95 -2.77 8.50 -8.39
C THR A 95 -1.54 8.01 -9.16
N GLY A 96 -0.92 8.89 -9.95
CA GLY A 96 0.32 8.56 -10.65
C GLY A 96 1.44 8.19 -9.69
N LEU A 97 1.45 8.77 -8.49
CA LEU A 97 2.43 8.47 -7.46
C LEU A 97 2.24 7.07 -6.84
N PHE A 98 0.99 6.66 -6.62
CA PHE A 98 0.69 5.29 -6.19
C PHE A 98 1.09 4.27 -7.26
N LYS A 99 0.80 4.55 -8.53
CA LYS A 99 1.27 3.71 -9.65
C LYS A 99 2.78 3.64 -9.72
N HIS A 100 3.46 4.77 -9.54
CA HIS A 100 4.91 4.86 -9.52
C HIS A 100 5.51 3.96 -8.44
N PHE A 101 4.88 3.87 -7.26
CA PHE A 101 5.30 2.91 -6.23
C PHE A 101 5.18 1.46 -6.72
N LEU A 102 4.02 1.11 -7.29
CA LEU A 102 3.77 -0.25 -7.78
C LEU A 102 4.68 -0.65 -8.95
N ASP A 103 5.25 0.31 -9.69
CA ASP A 103 6.21 0.04 -10.76
C ASP A 103 7.56 -0.50 -10.27
N PHE A 104 7.86 -0.34 -8.98
CA PHE A 104 9.06 -0.90 -8.36
C PHE A 104 8.83 -2.28 -7.74
N GLU A 105 7.59 -2.78 -7.66
CA GLU A 105 7.34 -4.16 -7.23
C GLU A 105 7.87 -5.12 -8.29
N ASP A 106 8.56 -6.18 -7.85
CA ASP A 106 9.15 -7.17 -8.75
C ASP A 106 8.09 -8.14 -9.32
N GLY A 107 7.11 -7.62 -10.07
CA GLY A 107 6.17 -8.27 -11.00
C GLY A 107 5.54 -9.62 -10.58
N GLY A 108 5.55 -9.97 -9.31
CA GLY A 108 5.59 -11.38 -8.89
C GLY A 108 5.83 -11.58 -7.39
N ALA A 109 6.39 -10.59 -6.70
CA ALA A 109 6.60 -10.63 -5.26
C ALA A 109 5.28 -10.72 -4.47
N LEU A 110 4.19 -10.17 -5.02
CA LEU A 110 2.86 -10.27 -4.41
C LEU A 110 2.04 -11.49 -4.85
N VAL A 111 2.60 -12.39 -5.67
CA VAL A 111 1.87 -13.58 -6.14
C VAL A 111 1.61 -14.52 -4.97
N GLY A 112 0.32 -14.76 -4.69
CA GLY A 112 -0.11 -15.60 -3.58
C GLY A 112 -0.26 -14.85 -2.26
N THR A 113 0.13 -13.58 -2.19
CA THR A 113 -0.12 -12.69 -1.06
C THR A 113 -1.55 -12.14 -1.14
N PRO A 114 -2.39 -12.29 -0.10
CA PRO A 114 -3.68 -11.64 -0.04
C PRO A 114 -3.54 -10.12 -0.09
N VAL A 115 -4.23 -9.48 -1.06
CA VAL A 115 -4.24 -8.02 -1.22
C VAL A 115 -5.68 -7.48 -1.14
N LEU A 116 -5.91 -6.53 -0.24
CA LEU A 116 -7.13 -5.71 -0.23
C LEU A 116 -6.83 -4.38 -0.89
N LEU A 117 -7.50 -4.10 -2.01
CA LEU A 117 -7.44 -2.79 -2.69
C LEU A 117 -8.65 -1.94 -2.31
N VAL A 118 -8.40 -0.73 -1.83
CA VAL A 118 -9.44 0.26 -1.54
C VAL A 118 -9.22 1.52 -2.38
N ALA A 119 -10.32 2.14 -2.77
CA ALA A 119 -10.27 3.36 -3.57
C ALA A 119 -11.32 4.35 -3.08
N GLY A 120 -10.94 5.63 -3.02
CA GLY A 120 -11.82 6.71 -2.61
C GLY A 120 -11.97 7.71 -3.75
N VAL A 121 -13.20 7.96 -4.16
CA VAL A 121 -13.51 9.04 -5.12
C VAL A 121 -13.90 10.31 -4.36
N GLU A 122 -13.32 11.42 -4.80
CA GLU A 122 -13.81 12.76 -4.51
C GLU A 122 -14.64 13.23 -5.72
N LEU A 123 -15.96 13.17 -5.64
CA LEU A 123 -16.82 13.82 -6.64
C LEU A 123 -16.85 15.30 -6.31
N GLN A 124 -16.07 16.12 -7.01
CA GLN A 124 -16.32 17.56 -7.06
C GLN A 124 -17.55 17.78 -7.94
N TRP A 125 -18.73 17.75 -7.33
CA TRP A 125 -19.97 18.12 -7.99
C TRP A 125 -20.00 19.65 -8.08
N ASN A 126 -19.59 20.19 -9.23
CA ASN A 126 -19.93 21.56 -9.59
C ASN A 126 -21.35 21.53 -10.14
N GLY A 127 -22.28 22.14 -9.40
CA GLY A 127 -23.69 22.22 -9.79
C GLY A 127 -23.92 22.91 -11.12
#